data_AF-A0A524GEA3-F1
#
_entry.id   AF-A0A524GEA3-F1
#
_cell.length_a   1.000
_cell.length_b   1.000
_cell.length_c   1.000
_cell.angle_alpha   90.00
_cell.angle_beta   90.00
_cell.angle_gamma   90.00
#
_symmetry.space_group_name_H-M   'P 1'
#
loop_
_entity.id
_entity.type
_entity.pdbx_description
1 polymer ?
#
loop_
_entity_poly.entity_id
_entity_poly.type
_entity_poly.pdbx_seq_one_letter_code
_entity_poly.pdbx_strand_id
1 'polypeptide(L)'
;MITALLINLVFRYGIPFVGQASLNEPLPGEGASKGLFALSLIIIVPVLIALFFLIGFIYKQTIAKKLKTTVIEDYRKEAEGFEKAGSFVSAARVYEKKLKDHRKAAVLYEKGGDYRQAALLYDALGMTDKSKEMYSKAGSFDDAAEVAMLEGEFDEAATLYDKAGKKIDVAKVMEQAGKTMYAVKAYREAGEYKKASMLLKQEGMFSEAAEMLQIHLFEKKPDRSTLEDFYLYATLLEQTGQPQKAMDVFREIESFSPSFKDVNKRLHSLALSLQPTFEEEEMPAGKTALRGFIRNGKIEARHGLKLWVQILRGLQEAYKSGLQYGLLSPDNIAVDARNNISFLKRRQSPPYAPPDIVRGIAPDESADIYSAGVILYEMLTGSLNGIGSERVADLVEDVPDWLDEIVIRCIRKVREDRYQSIKDIFVDLKTLSKGRTDSDNPPE
;
A
#
# COMPACT_ATOMS: atom_id res chain seq x y z
N MET A 1 -53.07 -3.65 -24.77
CA MET A 1 -53.93 -4.85 -24.72
C MET A 1 -55.18 -4.72 -25.61
N ILE A 2 -55.88 -3.57 -25.61
CA ILE A 2 -57.04 -3.30 -26.49
C ILE A 2 -56.67 -3.25 -27.99
N THR A 3 -55.48 -2.73 -28.31
CA THR A 3 -54.96 -2.67 -29.69
C THR A 3 -54.70 -4.05 -30.30
N ALA A 4 -54.24 -5.02 -29.53
CA ALA A 4 -54.02 -6.39 -30.00
C ALA A 4 -55.33 -7.15 -30.24
N LEU A 5 -56.37 -6.86 -29.45
CA LEU A 5 -57.71 -7.46 -29.62
C LEU A 5 -58.40 -6.98 -30.91
N LEU A 6 -58.22 -5.70 -31.25
CA LEU A 6 -58.75 -5.09 -32.48
C LEU A 6 -58.07 -5.63 -33.74
N ILE A 7 -56.75 -5.80 -33.72
CA ILE A 7 -56.00 -6.37 -34.85
C ILE A 7 -56.42 -7.82 -35.10
N ASN A 8 -56.61 -8.63 -34.05
CA ASN A 8 -57.05 -10.02 -34.18
C ASN A 8 -58.49 -10.13 -34.72
N LEU A 9 -59.36 -9.17 -34.40
CA LEU A 9 -60.73 -9.12 -34.92
C LEU A 9 -60.76 -8.83 -36.44
N VAL A 10 -59.86 -7.96 -36.92
CA VAL A 10 -59.74 -7.58 -38.34
C VAL A 10 -59.17 -8.74 -39.19
N PHE A 11 -58.24 -9.53 -38.64
CA PHE A 11 -57.74 -10.74 -39.33
C PHE A 11 -58.74 -11.89 -39.37
N ARG A 12 -59.70 -11.96 -38.44
CA ARG A 12 -60.71 -13.04 -38.36
C ARG A 12 -61.86 -12.88 -39.36
N TYR A 13 -62.12 -11.65 -39.83
CA TYR A 13 -63.11 -11.34 -40.86
C TYR A 13 -62.40 -10.93 -42.16
N GLY A 14 -61.92 -11.95 -42.87
CA GLY A 14 -60.98 -11.85 -43.98
C GLY A 14 -61.39 -10.99 -45.17
N ILE A 15 -60.42 -10.27 -45.70
CA ILE A 15 -60.40 -9.72 -47.06
C ILE A 15 -59.29 -10.47 -47.81
N PRO A 16 -59.62 -11.39 -48.74
CA PRO A 16 -58.60 -12.10 -49.51
C PRO A 16 -58.08 -11.24 -50.67
N PHE A 17 -56.79 -11.39 -50.95
CA PHE A 17 -56.00 -10.73 -51.98
C PHE A 17 -55.75 -11.71 -53.13
N VAL A 18 -56.31 -11.50 -54.35
CA VAL A 18 -56.04 -12.28 -55.59
C VAL A 18 -56.43 -11.38 -56.80
N GLY A 19 -55.73 -11.24 -57.93
CA GLY A 19 -54.93 -12.18 -58.75
C GLY A 19 -55.73 -12.60 -60.01
N GLN A 20 -55.11 -12.66 -61.19
CA GLN A 20 -55.74 -12.69 -62.54
C GLN A 20 -56.56 -13.95 -62.94
N ALA A 21 -57.48 -13.73 -63.91
CA ALA A 21 -57.89 -14.56 -65.06
C ALA A 21 -59.13 -15.53 -65.03
N SER A 22 -60.08 -15.17 -65.93
CA SER A 22 -60.89 -15.99 -66.87
C SER A 22 -62.18 -16.74 -66.47
N LEU A 23 -63.22 -16.39 -67.26
CA LEU A 23 -64.39 -17.13 -67.78
C LEU A 23 -65.58 -17.53 -66.86
N ASN A 24 -66.76 -17.09 -67.33
CA ASN A 24 -68.15 -17.46 -67.02
C ASN A 24 -68.85 -16.73 -65.85
N GLU A 25 -69.72 -15.79 -66.24
CA GLU A 25 -70.85 -15.21 -65.49
C GLU A 25 -71.96 -16.25 -65.20
N PRO A 26 -73.01 -15.93 -64.39
CA PRO A 26 -73.13 -14.92 -63.33
C PRO A 26 -73.87 -15.45 -62.07
N LEU A 27 -73.74 -14.75 -60.94
CA LEU A 27 -74.83 -14.62 -59.96
C LEU A 27 -74.86 -13.16 -59.45
N PRO A 28 -75.91 -12.38 -59.77
CA PRO A 28 -76.03 -11.00 -59.32
C PRO A 28 -76.62 -10.97 -57.91
N GLY A 29 -75.89 -10.44 -56.92
CA GLY A 29 -76.56 -10.13 -55.65
C GLY A 29 -75.72 -9.89 -54.40
N GLU A 30 -74.41 -10.18 -54.36
CA GLU A 30 -73.69 -10.20 -53.06
C GLU A 30 -72.32 -9.52 -53.00
N GLY A 31 -71.81 -8.99 -54.12
CA GLY A 31 -70.51 -8.28 -54.16
C GLY A 31 -70.59 -6.79 -53.79
N ALA A 32 -71.71 -6.14 -54.10
CA ALA A 32 -71.87 -4.71 -53.85
C ALA A 32 -72.01 -4.38 -52.35
N SER A 33 -72.72 -5.21 -51.58
CA SER A 33 -72.96 -4.96 -50.15
C SER A 33 -71.71 -5.13 -49.28
N LYS A 34 -70.86 -6.12 -49.56
CA LYS A 34 -69.62 -6.38 -48.81
C LYS A 34 -68.53 -5.33 -49.09
N GLY A 35 -68.41 -4.87 -50.35
CA GLY A 35 -67.49 -3.78 -50.72
C GLY A 35 -67.88 -2.42 -50.13
N LEU A 36 -69.18 -2.08 -50.17
CA LEU A 36 -69.73 -0.89 -49.50
C LEU A 36 -69.55 -0.94 -47.97
N PHE A 37 -69.70 -2.11 -47.35
CA PHE A 37 -69.45 -2.27 -45.91
C PHE A 37 -67.98 -2.07 -45.55
N ALA A 38 -67.05 -2.64 -46.32
CA ALA A 38 -65.60 -2.47 -46.09
C ALA A 38 -65.15 -1.01 -46.27
N LEU A 39 -65.65 -0.31 -47.29
CA LEU A 39 -65.42 1.13 -47.49
C LEU A 39 -66.01 1.98 -46.36
N SER A 40 -67.20 1.63 -45.87
CA SER A 40 -67.81 2.31 -44.73
C SER A 40 -66.98 2.16 -43.46
N LEU A 41 -66.39 1.00 -43.20
CA LEU A 41 -65.52 0.76 -42.04
C LEU A 41 -64.21 1.56 -42.12
N ILE A 42 -63.62 1.71 -43.31
CA ILE A 42 -62.39 2.52 -43.52
C ILE A 42 -62.64 4.00 -43.21
N ILE A 43 -63.86 4.51 -43.37
CA ILE A 43 -64.20 5.90 -43.06
C ILE A 43 -64.72 6.04 -41.62
N ILE A 44 -65.58 5.12 -41.18
CA ILE A 44 -66.23 5.17 -39.86
C ILE A 44 -65.22 4.95 -38.74
N VAL A 45 -64.27 4.02 -38.87
CA VAL A 45 -63.32 3.72 -37.79
C VAL A 45 -62.40 4.92 -37.49
N PRO A 46 -61.76 5.59 -38.47
CA PRO A 46 -61.00 6.82 -38.22
C PRO A 46 -61.86 7.96 -37.66
N VAL A 47 -63.10 8.10 -38.14
CA VAL A 47 -64.05 9.10 -37.63
C VAL A 47 -64.37 8.82 -36.16
N LEU A 48 -64.68 7.57 -35.78
CA LEU A 48 -64.94 7.19 -34.39
C LEU A 48 -63.72 7.38 -33.50
N ILE A 49 -62.51 7.09 -33.99
CA ILE A 49 -61.26 7.36 -33.27
C ILE A 49 -61.10 8.88 -33.07
N ALA A 50 -61.29 9.68 -34.11
CA ALA A 50 -61.24 11.14 -34.01
C ALA A 50 -62.31 11.68 -33.04
N LEU A 51 -63.52 11.12 -33.05
CA LEU A 51 -64.62 11.49 -32.16
C LEU A 51 -64.32 11.10 -30.71
N PHE A 52 -63.69 9.95 -30.46
CA PHE A 52 -63.22 9.53 -29.14
C PHE A 52 -62.17 10.51 -28.59
N PHE A 53 -61.17 10.89 -29.41
CA PHE A 53 -60.20 11.90 -29.01
C PHE A 53 -60.83 13.30 -28.84
N LEU A 54 -61.81 13.67 -29.67
CA LEU A 54 -62.54 14.94 -29.56
C LEU A 54 -63.39 15.00 -28.28
N ILE A 55 -64.14 13.94 -27.96
CA ILE A 55 -64.91 13.83 -26.71
C ILE A 55 -63.97 13.85 -25.51
N GLY A 56 -62.86 13.09 -25.56
CA GLY A 56 -61.85 13.09 -24.51
C GLY A 56 -61.20 14.46 -24.32
N PHE A 57 -60.94 15.18 -25.41
CA PHE A 57 -60.41 16.55 -25.40
C PHE A 57 -61.39 17.53 -24.79
N ILE A 58 -62.66 17.50 -25.22
CA ILE A 58 -63.74 18.35 -24.67
C ILE A 58 -63.92 18.07 -23.18
N TYR A 59 -64.01 16.80 -22.77
CA TYR A 59 -64.11 16.39 -21.37
C TYR A 59 -62.92 16.89 -20.54
N LYS A 60 -61.69 16.76 -21.05
CA LYS A 60 -60.47 17.25 -20.39
C LYS A 60 -60.44 18.78 -20.24
N GLN A 61 -60.89 19.51 -21.26
CA GLN A 61 -60.86 20.98 -21.31
C GLN A 61 -61.98 21.65 -20.48
N THR A 62 -63.18 21.07 -20.43
CA THR A 62 -64.34 21.68 -19.75
C THR A 62 -64.62 21.03 -18.40
N ILE A 63 -65.11 19.79 -18.38
CA ILE A 63 -65.64 19.15 -17.17
C ILE A 63 -64.53 18.79 -16.18
N ALA A 64 -63.48 18.11 -16.65
CA ALA A 64 -62.39 17.68 -15.78
C ALA A 64 -61.63 18.87 -15.17
N LYS A 65 -61.43 19.94 -15.95
CA LYS A 65 -60.78 21.17 -15.47
C LYS A 65 -61.63 21.86 -14.41
N LYS A 66 -62.94 22.02 -14.64
CA LYS A 66 -63.87 22.67 -13.69
C LYS A 66 -63.99 21.88 -12.38
N LEU A 67 -64.15 20.55 -12.46
CA LEU A 67 -64.19 19.68 -11.29
C LEU A 67 -62.88 19.74 -10.49
N LYS A 68 -61.72 19.72 -11.18
CA LYS A 68 -60.42 19.87 -10.54
C LYS A 68 -60.29 21.19 -9.79
N THR A 69 -60.77 22.30 -10.37
CA THR A 69 -60.77 23.62 -9.71
C THR A 69 -61.63 23.63 -8.45
N THR A 70 -62.85 23.08 -8.50
CA THR A 70 -63.75 23.02 -7.34
C THR A 70 -63.15 22.19 -6.20
N VAL A 71 -62.60 21.02 -6.51
CA VAL A 71 -61.96 20.15 -5.51
C VAL A 71 -60.73 20.82 -4.88
N ILE A 72 -59.92 21.53 -5.66
CA ILE A 72 -58.78 22.30 -5.15
C ILE A 72 -59.24 23.41 -4.20
N GLU A 73 -60.35 24.08 -4.51
CA GLU A 73 -60.90 25.15 -3.69
C GLU A 73 -61.46 24.64 -2.36
N ASP A 74 -62.11 23.47 -2.36
CA ASP A 74 -62.56 22.81 -1.13
C ASP A 74 -61.39 22.41 -0.24
N TYR A 75 -60.31 21.84 -0.80
CA TYR A 75 -59.09 21.54 -0.05
C TYR A 75 -58.39 22.79 0.48
N ARG A 76 -58.45 23.91 -0.25
CA ARG A 76 -57.91 25.18 0.24
C ARG A 76 -58.70 25.68 1.44
N LYS A 77 -60.03 25.65 1.38
CA LYS A 77 -60.90 26.02 2.53
C LYS A 77 -60.65 25.12 3.74
N GLU A 78 -60.49 23.81 3.52
CA GLU A 78 -60.13 22.85 4.56
C GLU A 78 -58.81 23.23 5.23
N ALA A 79 -57.76 23.50 4.44
CA ALA A 79 -56.45 23.88 4.94
C ALA A 79 -56.47 25.22 5.69
N GLU A 80 -57.15 26.24 5.14
CA GLU A 80 -57.32 27.54 5.80
C GLU A 80 -58.11 27.43 7.11
N GLY A 81 -59.08 26.51 7.19
CA GLY A 81 -59.79 26.18 8.43
C GLY A 81 -58.83 25.67 9.50
N PHE A 82 -57.93 24.75 9.15
CA PHE A 82 -56.89 24.27 10.06
C PHE A 82 -55.88 25.36 10.45
N GLU A 83 -55.48 26.24 9.52
CA GLU A 83 -54.60 27.38 9.82
C GLU A 83 -55.24 28.33 10.85
N LYS A 84 -56.52 28.69 10.66
CA LYS A 84 -57.27 29.56 11.58
C LYS A 84 -57.47 28.91 12.95
N ALA A 85 -57.61 27.59 12.99
CA ALA A 85 -57.70 26.82 14.22
C ALA A 85 -56.33 26.60 14.91
N GLY A 86 -55.22 27.09 14.35
CA GLY A 86 -53.88 26.90 14.89
C GLY A 86 -53.30 25.49 14.69
N SER A 87 -54.01 24.61 13.97
CA SER A 87 -53.60 23.23 13.69
C SER A 87 -52.66 23.18 12.47
N PHE A 88 -51.49 23.80 12.59
CA PHE A 88 -50.59 24.05 11.46
C PHE A 88 -50.08 22.78 10.77
N VAL A 89 -49.77 21.71 11.51
CA VAL A 89 -49.33 20.42 10.93
C VAL A 89 -50.43 19.76 10.08
N SER A 90 -51.69 19.82 10.54
CA SER A 90 -52.83 19.31 9.78
C SER A 90 -53.06 20.12 8.50
N ALA A 91 -52.96 21.45 8.58
CA ALA A 91 -53.01 22.32 7.41
C ALA A 91 -51.88 22.00 6.42
N ALA A 92 -50.65 21.84 6.92
CA ALA A 92 -49.47 21.52 6.11
C ALA A 92 -49.65 20.22 5.32
N ARG A 93 -50.18 19.17 5.95
CA ARG A 93 -50.44 17.87 5.30
C ARG A 93 -51.43 17.99 4.15
N VAL A 94 -52.46 18.84 4.27
CA VAL A 94 -53.41 19.12 3.18
C VAL A 94 -52.71 19.84 2.03
N TYR A 95 -51.91 20.87 2.33
CA TYR A 95 -51.11 21.58 1.32
C TYR A 95 -50.13 20.66 0.59
N GLU A 96 -49.43 19.79 1.31
CA GLU A 96 -48.44 18.85 0.76
C GLU A 96 -49.10 17.74 -0.08
N LYS A 97 -50.06 17.01 0.50
CA LYS A 97 -50.59 15.78 -0.10
C LYS A 97 -51.65 16.07 -1.16
N LYS A 98 -52.59 17.00 -0.87
CA LYS A 98 -53.77 17.26 -1.71
C LYS A 98 -53.53 18.41 -2.69
N LEU A 99 -52.98 19.52 -2.21
CA LEU A 99 -52.78 20.73 -3.04
C LEU A 99 -51.45 20.73 -3.79
N LYS A 100 -50.48 19.89 -3.40
CA LYS A 100 -49.12 19.84 -3.95
C LYS A 100 -48.36 21.16 -3.86
N ASP A 101 -48.73 21.99 -2.88
CA ASP A 101 -48.04 23.24 -2.57
C ASP A 101 -47.00 22.98 -1.48
N HIS A 102 -45.83 22.49 -1.91
CA HIS A 102 -44.73 22.12 -1.02
C HIS A 102 -44.16 23.32 -0.27
N ARG A 103 -44.17 24.52 -0.86
CA ARG A 103 -43.66 25.74 -0.22
C ARG A 103 -44.54 26.16 0.95
N LYS A 104 -45.86 26.25 0.74
CA LYS A 104 -46.79 26.60 1.81
C LYS A 104 -46.83 25.51 2.89
N ALA A 105 -46.76 24.24 2.50
CA ALA A 105 -46.67 23.13 3.44
C ALA A 105 -45.42 23.22 4.34
N ALA A 106 -44.23 23.51 3.79
CA ALA A 106 -43.00 23.63 4.56
C ALA A 106 -43.10 24.70 5.66
N VAL A 107 -43.59 25.90 5.32
CA VAL A 107 -43.80 27.01 6.27
C VAL A 107 -44.77 26.62 7.38
N LEU A 108 -45.82 25.86 7.05
CA LEU A 108 -46.81 25.42 8.03
C LEU A 108 -46.29 24.30 8.93
N TYR A 109 -45.48 23.36 8.41
CA TYR A 109 -44.78 22.38 9.24
C TYR A 109 -43.79 23.07 10.20
N GLU A 110 -43.03 24.06 9.73
CA GLU A 110 -42.13 24.88 10.56
C GLU A 110 -42.92 25.58 11.68
N LYS A 111 -44.03 26.24 11.34
CA LYS A 111 -44.90 26.91 12.31
C LYS A 111 -45.57 25.94 13.29
N GLY A 112 -45.84 24.71 12.83
CA GLY A 112 -46.42 23.63 13.62
C GLY A 112 -45.44 22.88 14.51
N GLY A 113 -44.14 23.17 14.41
CA GLY A 113 -43.09 22.49 15.18
C GLY A 113 -42.68 21.11 14.64
N ASP A 114 -43.22 20.68 13.50
CA ASP A 114 -42.77 19.46 12.82
C ASP A 114 -41.55 19.79 11.94
N TYR A 115 -40.43 20.05 12.62
CA TYR A 115 -39.20 20.51 11.98
C TYR A 115 -38.63 19.47 11.00
N ARG A 116 -38.85 18.16 11.24
CA ARG A 116 -38.36 17.11 10.35
C ARG A 116 -39.07 17.14 9.00
N GLN A 117 -40.40 17.25 8.97
CA GLN A 117 -41.14 17.38 7.71
C GLN A 117 -40.88 18.72 7.02
N ALA A 118 -40.74 19.80 7.80
CA ALA A 118 -40.35 21.09 7.25
C ALA A 118 -38.99 21.03 6.55
N ALA A 119 -37.99 20.40 7.18
CA ALA A 119 -36.65 20.23 6.63
C ALA A 119 -36.67 19.48 5.28
N LEU A 120 -37.31 18.31 5.24
CA LEU A 120 -37.44 17.50 4.01
C LEU A 120 -38.05 18.28 2.84
N LEU A 121 -39.06 19.11 3.12
CA LEU A 121 -39.68 19.93 2.09
C LEU A 121 -38.82 21.11 1.68
N TYR A 122 -38.14 21.78 2.62
CA TYR A 122 -37.20 22.85 2.28
C TYR A 122 -36.02 22.32 1.46
N ASP A 123 -35.53 21.12 1.79
CA ASP A 123 -34.50 20.41 1.03
C ASP A 123 -34.95 20.10 -0.40
N ALA A 124 -36.14 19.51 -0.56
CA ALA A 124 -36.73 19.23 -1.88
C ALA A 124 -37.01 20.50 -2.71
N LEU A 125 -37.13 21.66 -2.06
CA LEU A 125 -37.30 22.97 -2.69
C LEU A 125 -35.97 23.66 -3.01
N GLY A 126 -34.83 23.06 -2.65
CA GLY A 126 -33.49 23.66 -2.80
C GLY A 126 -33.23 24.83 -1.86
N MET A 127 -33.99 24.95 -0.77
CA MET A 127 -33.83 26.00 0.24
C MET A 127 -32.89 25.50 1.36
N THR A 128 -31.60 25.41 1.04
CA THR A 128 -30.56 24.75 1.86
C THR A 128 -30.42 25.34 3.26
N ASP A 129 -30.35 26.67 3.41
CA ASP A 129 -30.27 27.34 4.72
C ASP A 129 -31.45 26.96 5.63
N LYS A 130 -32.66 26.97 5.06
CA LYS A 130 -33.89 26.61 5.78
C LYS A 130 -33.92 25.12 6.10
N SER A 131 -33.46 24.28 5.18
CA SER A 131 -33.33 22.84 5.39
C SER A 131 -32.41 22.53 6.58
N LYS A 132 -31.18 23.05 6.58
CA LYS A 132 -30.21 22.90 7.68
C LYS A 132 -30.74 23.43 9.02
N GLU A 133 -31.38 24.61 9.02
CA GLU A 133 -31.98 25.20 10.22
C GLU A 133 -33.05 24.26 10.82
N MET A 134 -33.94 23.72 9.97
CA MET A 134 -35.01 22.84 10.41
C MET A 134 -34.48 21.47 10.85
N TYR A 135 -33.54 20.85 10.12
CA TYR A 135 -32.90 19.60 10.57
C TYR A 135 -32.20 19.77 11.92
N SER A 136 -31.52 20.90 12.13
CA SER A 136 -30.90 21.22 13.42
C SER A 136 -31.92 21.37 14.55
N LYS A 137 -33.05 22.05 14.31
CA LYS A 137 -34.17 22.15 15.29
C LYS A 137 -34.83 20.79 15.56
N ALA A 138 -34.84 19.90 14.58
CA ALA A 138 -35.31 18.53 14.74
C ALA A 138 -34.31 17.62 15.49
N GLY A 139 -33.10 18.12 15.82
CA GLY A 139 -32.01 17.33 16.40
C GLY A 139 -31.37 16.33 15.43
N SER A 140 -31.73 16.39 14.14
CA SER A 140 -31.20 15.53 13.07
C SER A 140 -29.95 16.19 12.49
N PHE A 141 -28.89 16.29 13.30
CA PHE A 141 -27.67 17.02 12.95
C PHE A 141 -26.88 16.36 11.82
N ASP A 142 -27.01 15.05 11.64
CA ASP A 142 -26.40 14.33 10.53
C ASP A 142 -27.04 14.68 9.19
N ASP A 143 -28.38 14.71 9.12
CA ASP A 143 -29.09 15.19 7.93
C ASP A 143 -28.69 16.65 7.60
N ALA A 144 -28.60 17.52 8.62
CA ALA A 144 -28.13 18.89 8.42
C ALA A 144 -26.69 18.97 7.89
N ALA A 145 -25.81 18.09 8.39
CA ALA A 145 -24.41 18.03 7.96
C ALA A 145 -24.29 17.56 6.51
N GLU A 146 -25.12 16.61 6.07
CA GLU A 146 -25.16 16.15 4.67
C GLU A 146 -25.56 17.28 3.73
N VAL A 147 -26.55 18.10 4.10
CA VAL A 147 -26.93 19.28 3.31
C VAL A 147 -25.77 20.28 3.22
N ALA A 148 -25.09 20.57 4.33
CA ALA A 148 -23.91 21.45 4.33
C ALA A 148 -22.75 20.90 3.48
N MET A 149 -22.56 19.57 3.46
CA MET A 149 -21.57 18.91 2.63
C MET A 149 -21.83 19.09 1.13
N LEU A 150 -23.10 19.01 0.70
CA LEU A 150 -23.48 19.18 -0.71
C LEU A 150 -23.24 20.61 -1.20
N GLU A 151 -23.37 21.60 -0.31
CA GLU A 151 -23.05 23.00 -0.59
C GLU A 151 -21.54 23.33 -0.52
N GLY A 152 -20.71 22.37 -0.12
CA GLY A 152 -19.26 22.55 0.03
C GLY A 152 -18.86 23.30 1.31
N GLU A 153 -19.76 23.43 2.27
CA GLU A 153 -19.55 24.13 3.54
C GLU A 153 -18.95 23.20 4.60
N PHE A 154 -17.72 22.76 4.35
CA PHE A 154 -17.07 21.72 5.15
C PHE A 154 -16.94 22.06 6.65
N ASP A 155 -16.72 23.32 7.00
CA ASP A 155 -16.60 23.73 8.41
C ASP A 155 -17.92 23.56 9.16
N GLU A 156 -19.02 24.01 8.56
CA GLU A 156 -20.35 23.86 9.15
C GLU A 156 -20.73 22.38 9.25
N ALA A 157 -20.52 21.62 8.17
CA ALA A 157 -20.74 20.18 8.15
C ALA A 157 -19.98 19.44 9.27
N ALA A 158 -18.70 19.78 9.48
CA ALA A 158 -17.91 19.19 10.56
C ALA A 158 -18.48 19.52 11.94
N THR A 159 -18.92 20.76 12.18
CA THR A 159 -19.56 21.12 13.47
C THR A 159 -20.88 20.38 13.70
N LEU A 160 -21.65 20.13 12.64
CA LEU A 160 -22.91 19.41 12.71
C LEU A 160 -22.67 17.91 12.95
N TYR A 161 -21.70 17.29 12.27
CA TYR A 161 -21.28 15.92 12.56
C TYR A 161 -20.72 15.76 13.98
N ASP A 162 -20.01 16.76 14.50
CA ASP A 162 -19.50 16.74 15.87
C ASP A 162 -20.64 16.77 16.89
N LYS A 163 -21.67 17.61 16.67
CA LYS A 163 -22.92 17.61 17.47
C LYS A 163 -23.67 16.29 17.37
N ALA A 164 -23.60 15.60 16.23
CA ALA A 164 -24.15 14.27 16.06
C ALA A 164 -23.31 13.16 16.73
N GLY A 165 -22.13 13.49 17.29
CA GLY A 165 -21.19 12.53 17.86
C GLY A 165 -20.45 11.68 16.82
N LYS A 166 -20.57 12.01 15.52
CA LYS A 166 -19.99 11.24 14.41
C LYS A 166 -18.53 11.66 14.13
N LYS A 167 -17.62 11.36 15.06
CA LYS A 167 -16.20 11.78 15.02
C LYS A 167 -15.45 11.35 13.75
N ILE A 168 -15.75 10.16 13.22
CA ILE A 168 -15.12 9.68 11.97
C ILE A 168 -15.54 10.55 10.78
N ASP A 169 -16.80 10.99 10.74
CA ASP A 169 -17.29 11.82 9.65
C ASP A 169 -16.72 13.24 9.74
N VAL A 170 -16.55 13.79 10.95
CA VAL A 170 -15.77 15.02 11.17
C VAL A 170 -14.38 14.92 10.53
N ALA A 171 -13.68 13.80 10.74
CA ALA A 171 -12.35 13.59 10.19
C ALA A 171 -12.35 13.55 8.65
N LYS A 172 -13.28 12.80 8.04
CA LYS A 172 -13.42 12.73 6.57
C LYS A 172 -13.75 14.09 5.95
N VAL A 173 -14.63 14.86 6.57
CA VAL A 173 -15.00 16.20 6.10
C VAL A 173 -13.79 17.12 6.11
N MET A 174 -13.02 17.12 7.20
CA MET A 174 -11.80 17.93 7.31
C MET A 174 -10.73 17.48 6.31
N GLU A 175 -10.62 16.19 6.03
CA GLU A 175 -9.72 15.64 5.01
C GLU A 175 -10.12 16.11 3.62
N GLN A 176 -11.41 16.04 3.26
CA GLN A 176 -11.93 16.54 1.98
C GLN A 176 -11.78 18.05 1.82
N ALA A 177 -11.86 18.80 2.92
CA ALA A 177 -11.61 20.24 2.95
C ALA A 177 -10.13 20.61 2.78
N GLY A 178 -9.21 19.64 2.70
CA GLY A 178 -7.76 19.86 2.67
C GLY A 178 -7.19 20.36 4.00
N LYS A 179 -7.95 20.26 5.09
CA LYS A 179 -7.55 20.69 6.44
C LYS A 179 -6.88 19.54 7.18
N THR A 180 -5.75 19.07 6.66
CA THR A 180 -5.08 17.82 7.08
C THR A 180 -4.91 17.71 8.60
N MET A 181 -4.43 18.77 9.28
CA MET A 181 -4.20 18.70 10.72
C MET A 181 -5.48 18.58 11.57
N TYR A 182 -6.58 19.17 11.11
CA TYR A 182 -7.88 19.02 11.76
C TYR A 182 -8.42 17.59 11.55
N ALA A 183 -8.22 17.02 10.36
CA ALA A 183 -8.56 15.63 10.07
C ALA A 183 -7.76 14.66 10.95
N VAL A 184 -6.44 14.88 11.10
CA VAL A 184 -5.57 14.09 11.99
C VAL A 184 -6.09 14.13 13.42
N LYS A 185 -6.42 15.32 13.95
CA LYS A 185 -6.98 15.45 15.30
C LYS A 185 -8.28 14.64 15.45
N ALA A 186 -9.21 14.79 14.50
CA ALA A 186 -10.48 14.08 14.55
C ALA A 186 -10.32 12.55 14.41
N TYR A 187 -9.43 12.06 13.55
CA TYR A 187 -9.11 10.63 13.47
C TYR A 187 -8.50 10.10 14.77
N ARG A 188 -7.65 10.87 15.45
CA ARG A 188 -7.11 10.49 16.77
C ARG A 188 -8.19 10.39 17.83
N GLU A 189 -9.10 11.36 17.89
CA GLU A 189 -10.25 11.33 18.82
C GLU A 189 -11.20 10.17 18.54
N ALA A 190 -11.30 9.75 17.27
CA ALA A 190 -12.10 8.60 16.86
C ALA A 190 -11.40 7.23 17.07
N GLY A 191 -10.12 7.21 17.51
CA GLY A 191 -9.33 5.97 17.66
C GLY A 191 -8.77 5.41 16.35
N GLU A 192 -8.90 6.14 15.23
CA GLU A 192 -8.43 5.76 13.90
C GLU A 192 -6.95 6.16 13.70
N TYR A 193 -6.08 5.67 14.58
CA TYR A 193 -4.67 6.07 14.62
C TYR A 193 -3.90 5.73 13.34
N LYS A 194 -4.24 4.63 12.66
CA LYS A 194 -3.64 4.28 11.37
C LYS A 194 -3.90 5.34 10.30
N LYS A 195 -5.14 5.85 10.20
CA LYS A 195 -5.48 6.93 9.26
C LYS A 195 -4.77 8.23 9.61
N ALA A 196 -4.76 8.58 10.89
CA ALA A 196 -4.00 9.74 11.38
C ALA A 196 -2.52 9.65 11.01
N SER A 197 -1.90 8.47 11.19
CA SER A 197 -0.50 8.23 10.80
C SER A 197 -0.26 8.42 9.29
N MET A 198 -1.15 7.88 8.44
CA MET A 198 -1.01 8.01 6.99
C MET A 198 -1.04 9.47 6.53
N LEU A 199 -1.93 10.29 7.09
CA LEU A 199 -2.00 11.72 6.80
C LEU A 199 -0.74 12.47 7.27
N LEU A 200 -0.29 12.20 8.50
CA LEU A 200 0.95 12.81 9.03
C LEU A 200 2.16 12.46 8.17
N LYS A 201 2.26 11.22 7.71
CA LYS A 201 3.34 10.78 6.80
C LYS A 201 3.30 11.53 5.46
N GLN A 202 2.12 11.79 4.90
CA GLN A 202 1.98 12.54 3.65
C GLN A 202 2.45 13.99 3.78
N GLU A 203 2.24 14.59 4.96
CA GLU A 203 2.73 15.93 5.30
C GLU A 203 4.22 15.96 5.71
N GLY A 204 4.90 14.81 5.69
CA GLY A 204 6.32 14.70 6.09
C GLY A 204 6.56 14.69 7.61
N MET A 205 5.50 14.62 8.42
CA MET A 205 5.56 14.54 9.89
C MET A 205 5.81 13.09 10.33
N PHE A 206 7.00 12.57 10.00
CA PHE A 206 7.32 11.14 10.16
C PHE A 206 7.37 10.67 11.62
N SER A 207 7.82 11.52 12.54
CA SER A 207 7.91 11.20 13.97
C SER A 207 6.53 11.00 14.58
N GLU A 208 5.62 11.93 14.33
CA GLU A 208 4.23 11.89 14.79
C GLU A 208 3.47 10.73 14.12
N ALA A 209 3.75 10.47 12.84
CA ALA A 209 3.20 9.32 12.14
C ALA A 209 3.63 7.99 12.80
N ALA A 210 4.89 7.89 13.24
CA ALA A 210 5.39 6.72 13.95
C ALA A 210 4.71 6.56 15.33
N GLU A 211 4.51 7.64 16.07
CA GLU A 211 3.77 7.61 17.34
C GLU A 211 2.34 7.10 17.18
N MET A 212 1.63 7.55 16.14
CA MET A 212 0.26 7.09 15.86
C MET A 212 0.23 5.60 15.51
N LEU A 213 1.21 5.10 14.75
CA LEU A 213 1.30 3.65 14.49
C LEU A 213 1.69 2.86 15.74
N GLN A 214 2.53 3.41 16.62
CA GLN A 214 2.84 2.76 17.89
C GLN A 214 1.58 2.56 18.73
N ILE A 215 0.69 3.55 18.80
CA ILE A 215 -0.60 3.43 19.49
C ILE A 215 -1.50 2.42 18.77
N HIS A 216 -1.59 2.48 17.43
CA HIS A 216 -2.37 1.51 16.63
C HIS A 216 -1.91 0.06 16.83
N LEU A 217 -0.60 -0.15 17.01
CA LEU A 217 0.04 -1.45 17.16
C LEU A 217 0.20 -1.89 18.62
N PHE A 218 -0.25 -1.08 19.58
CA PHE A 218 -0.11 -1.39 21.00
C PHE A 218 -0.73 -2.77 21.32
N GLU A 219 0.05 -3.63 21.99
CA GLU A 219 -0.28 -5.03 22.33
C GLU A 219 -0.55 -5.98 21.15
N LYS A 220 -0.45 -5.52 19.90
CA LYS A 220 -0.56 -6.37 18.72
C LYS A 220 0.77 -7.09 18.47
N LYS A 221 0.70 -8.19 17.74
CA LYS A 221 1.89 -8.91 17.22
C LYS A 221 1.83 -8.96 15.70
N PRO A 222 2.96 -9.17 15.02
CA PRO A 222 2.97 -9.43 13.59
C PRO A 222 2.15 -10.68 13.25
N ASP A 223 1.16 -10.50 12.38
CA ASP A 223 0.38 -11.55 11.74
C ASP A 223 0.08 -11.15 10.29
N ARG A 224 -0.65 -11.97 9.53
CA ARG A 224 -0.96 -11.70 8.11
C ARG A 224 -1.68 -10.37 7.86
N SER A 225 -2.44 -9.88 8.83
CA SER A 225 -3.23 -8.65 8.74
C SER A 225 -2.46 -7.41 9.23
N THR A 226 -1.52 -7.57 10.16
CA THR A 226 -0.78 -6.47 10.78
C THR A 226 0.63 -6.29 10.21
N LEU A 227 1.16 -7.25 9.45
CA LEU A 227 2.54 -7.25 8.95
C LEU A 227 2.92 -5.97 8.19
N GLU A 228 1.99 -5.48 7.36
CA GLU A 228 2.14 -4.22 6.61
C GLU A 228 2.26 -3.00 7.54
N ASP A 229 1.49 -3.00 8.63
CA ASP A 229 1.49 -1.89 9.60
C ASP A 229 2.77 -1.89 10.43
N PHE A 230 3.26 -3.06 10.85
CA PHE A 230 4.56 -3.22 11.52
C PHE A 230 5.71 -2.78 10.61
N TYR A 231 5.68 -3.17 9.34
CA TYR A 231 6.70 -2.76 8.36
C TYR A 231 6.70 -1.25 8.12
N LEU A 232 5.52 -0.63 8.00
CA LEU A 232 5.39 0.82 7.90
C LEU A 232 5.95 1.51 9.14
N TYR A 233 5.64 1.00 10.34
CA TYR A 233 6.15 1.53 11.60
C TYR A 233 7.68 1.46 11.69
N ALA A 234 8.27 0.30 11.38
CA ALA A 234 9.74 0.12 11.37
C ALA A 234 10.43 1.06 10.37
N THR A 235 9.84 1.26 9.18
CA THR A 235 10.37 2.18 8.16
C THR A 235 10.35 3.63 8.64
N LEU A 236 9.29 4.06 9.34
CA LEU A 236 9.22 5.41 9.92
C LEU A 236 10.22 5.59 11.07
N LEU A 237 10.43 4.56 11.90
CA LEU A 237 11.46 4.58 12.94
C LEU A 237 12.86 4.73 12.33
N GLU A 238 13.16 4.02 11.25
CA GLU A 238 14.42 4.15 10.50
C GLU A 238 14.59 5.58 9.97
N GLN A 239 13.56 6.12 9.30
CA GLN A 239 13.60 7.46 8.72
C GLN A 239 13.73 8.59 9.76
N THR A 240 13.20 8.37 10.97
CA THR A 240 13.26 9.34 12.07
C THR A 240 14.51 9.21 12.94
N GLY A 241 15.49 8.39 12.52
CA GLY A 241 16.76 8.25 13.23
C GLY A 241 16.66 7.42 14.51
N GLN A 242 15.72 6.47 14.58
CA GLN A 242 15.57 5.50 15.68
C GLN A 242 15.95 4.07 15.22
N PRO A 243 17.20 3.85 14.74
CA PRO A 243 17.60 2.60 14.08
C PRO A 243 17.50 1.37 14.99
N GLN A 244 17.76 1.51 16.29
CA GLN A 244 17.65 0.39 17.22
C GLN A 244 16.20 -0.11 17.35
N LYS A 245 15.25 0.82 17.56
CA LYS A 245 13.82 0.47 17.61
C LYS A 245 13.34 -0.10 16.27
N ALA A 246 13.81 0.45 15.15
CA ALA A 246 13.48 -0.06 13.83
C ALA A 246 13.97 -1.52 13.67
N MET A 247 15.20 -1.82 14.09
CA MET A 247 15.73 -3.20 14.08
C MET A 247 14.89 -4.15 14.91
N ASP A 248 14.47 -3.73 16.11
CA ASP A 248 13.67 -4.59 17.00
C ASP A 248 12.34 -4.96 16.34
N VAL A 249 11.64 -3.98 15.76
CA VAL A 249 10.38 -4.20 15.02
C VAL A 249 10.61 -5.06 13.77
N PHE A 250 11.69 -4.83 13.02
CA PHE A 250 12.02 -5.65 11.84
C PHE A 250 12.32 -7.11 12.20
N ARG A 251 12.97 -7.38 13.34
CA ARG A 251 13.19 -8.75 13.83
C ARG A 251 11.88 -9.46 14.19
N GLU A 252 10.91 -8.73 14.77
CA GLU A 252 9.59 -9.29 15.02
C GLU A 252 8.90 -9.71 13.71
N ILE A 253 9.00 -8.87 12.67
CA ILE A 253 8.47 -9.20 11.33
C ILE A 253 9.18 -10.42 10.73
N GLU A 254 10.52 -10.46 10.77
CA GLU A 254 11.33 -11.58 10.27
C GLU A 254 10.97 -12.90 10.99
N SER A 255 10.75 -12.85 12.30
CA SER A 255 10.39 -14.03 13.10
C SER A 255 9.07 -14.66 12.65
N PHE A 256 8.12 -13.85 12.18
CA PHE A 256 6.83 -14.32 11.66
C PHE A 256 6.90 -14.68 10.17
N SER A 257 7.62 -13.88 9.37
CA SER A 257 7.72 -14.02 7.92
C SER A 257 9.14 -13.69 7.44
N PRO A 258 10.05 -14.68 7.37
CA PRO A 258 11.47 -14.48 7.07
C PRO A 258 11.77 -13.90 5.68
N SER A 259 10.81 -13.93 4.75
CA SER A 259 10.96 -13.40 3.39
C SER A 259 10.04 -12.22 3.12
N PHE A 260 9.59 -11.52 4.16
CA PHE A 260 8.71 -10.36 4.00
C PHE A 260 9.48 -9.17 3.42
N LYS A 261 9.20 -8.84 2.15
CA LYS A 261 9.77 -7.70 1.42
C LYS A 261 11.30 -7.65 1.50
N ASP A 262 11.87 -6.51 1.89
CA ASP A 262 13.29 -6.21 2.01
C ASP A 262 13.77 -6.21 3.49
N VAL A 263 12.99 -6.76 4.42
CA VAL A 263 13.29 -6.75 5.87
C VAL A 263 14.70 -7.28 6.16
N ASN A 264 15.10 -8.41 5.57
CA ASN A 264 16.44 -8.97 5.80
C ASN A 264 17.56 -8.04 5.32
N LYS A 265 17.35 -7.33 4.20
CA LYS A 265 18.33 -6.36 3.69
C LYS A 265 18.44 -5.17 4.64
N ARG A 266 17.31 -4.66 5.15
CA ARG A 266 17.26 -3.56 6.12
C ARG A 266 17.88 -3.93 7.46
N LEU A 267 17.61 -5.13 7.97
CA LEU A 267 18.24 -5.64 9.20
C LEU A 267 19.76 -5.70 9.06
N HIS A 268 20.27 -6.18 7.91
CA HIS A 268 21.70 -6.20 7.65
C HIS A 268 22.31 -4.79 7.58
N SER A 269 21.68 -3.85 6.86
CA SER A 269 22.17 -2.46 6.77
C SER A 269 22.14 -1.73 8.11
N LEU A 270 21.07 -1.91 8.90
CA LEU A 270 20.95 -1.32 10.22
C LEU A 270 21.99 -1.90 11.18
N ALA A 271 22.22 -3.22 11.14
CA ALA A 271 23.25 -3.88 11.93
C ALA A 271 24.65 -3.31 11.63
N LEU A 272 24.98 -3.08 10.36
CA LEU A 272 26.24 -2.43 9.96
C LEU A 272 26.33 -0.97 10.45
N SER A 273 25.22 -0.22 10.40
CA SER A 273 25.18 1.19 10.82
C SER A 273 25.32 1.39 12.32
N LEU A 274 24.87 0.41 13.11
CA LEU A 274 24.88 0.44 14.58
C LEU A 274 26.13 -0.19 15.19
N GLN A 275 27.06 -0.69 14.36
CA GLN A 275 28.38 -1.06 14.84
C GLN A 275 29.07 0.18 15.41
N PRO A 276 29.65 0.10 16.62
CA PRO A 276 30.34 1.23 17.22
C PRO A 276 31.43 1.75 16.26
N THR A 277 31.39 3.05 15.98
CA THR A 277 32.46 3.75 15.26
C THR A 277 33.70 3.75 16.16
N PHE A 278 34.63 2.85 15.90
CA PHE A 278 35.95 2.90 16.50
C PHE A 278 36.67 4.16 16.00
N GLU A 279 37.22 4.97 16.91
CA GLU A 279 38.23 5.98 16.55
C GLU A 279 39.33 5.24 15.78
N GLU A 280 39.57 5.64 14.52
CA GLU A 280 40.57 4.96 13.69
C GLU A 280 41.95 5.10 14.35
N GLU A 281 42.54 3.95 14.71
CA GLU A 281 43.88 3.93 15.28
C GLU A 281 44.89 4.56 14.31
N GLU A 282 45.59 5.61 14.78
CA GLU A 282 46.62 6.32 14.02
C GLU A 282 47.71 5.32 13.61
N MET A 283 48.23 5.45 12.37
CA MET A 283 49.27 4.54 11.88
C MET A 283 50.52 4.68 12.75
N PRO A 284 51.04 3.60 13.36
CA PRO A 284 52.26 3.67 14.14
C PRO A 284 53.43 4.20 13.28
N ALA A 285 54.22 5.12 13.84
CA ALA A 285 55.34 5.74 13.15
C ALA A 285 56.29 4.67 12.56
N GLY A 286 56.65 4.84 11.28
CA GLY A 286 57.53 3.90 10.56
C GLY A 286 56.84 2.64 10.04
N LYS A 287 55.51 2.54 10.14
CA LYS A 287 54.72 1.46 9.54
C LYS A 287 53.86 1.95 8.39
N THR A 288 53.53 1.04 7.47
CA THR A 288 52.60 1.26 6.36
C THR A 288 51.56 0.14 6.35
N ALA A 289 50.30 0.45 6.00
CA ALA A 289 49.27 -0.58 5.88
C ALA A 289 49.65 -1.60 4.80
N LEU A 290 49.37 -2.88 5.02
CA LEU A 290 49.59 -3.96 4.05
C LEU A 290 48.86 -3.68 2.73
N ARG A 291 47.69 -3.01 2.81
CA ARG A 291 46.98 -2.46 1.65
C ARG A 291 47.90 -1.71 0.67
N GLY A 292 48.82 -0.90 1.18
CA GLY A 292 49.74 -0.11 0.35
C GLY A 292 50.71 -0.97 -0.46
N PHE A 293 51.09 -2.14 0.06
CA PHE A 293 51.95 -3.10 -0.64
C PHE A 293 51.19 -3.79 -1.78
N ILE A 294 49.95 -4.20 -1.52
CA ILE A 294 49.08 -4.87 -2.51
C ILE A 294 48.66 -3.91 -3.64
N ARG A 295 48.43 -2.61 -3.33
CA ARG A 295 48.03 -1.61 -4.33
C ARG A 295 49.08 -1.40 -5.42
N ASN A 296 50.35 -1.70 -5.12
CA ASN A 296 51.45 -1.61 -6.08
C ASN A 296 51.60 -2.87 -6.94
N GLY A 297 50.66 -3.83 -6.85
CA GLY A 297 50.64 -5.08 -7.60
C GLY A 297 50.85 -6.30 -6.70
N LYS A 298 51.08 -7.46 -7.32
CA LYS A 298 51.37 -8.70 -6.60
C LYS A 298 52.68 -8.59 -5.81
N ILE A 299 52.70 -9.23 -4.66
CA ILE A 299 53.87 -9.40 -3.80
C ILE A 299 54.59 -10.70 -4.20
N GLU A 300 55.92 -10.67 -4.23
CA GLU A 300 56.74 -11.86 -4.49
C GLU A 300 56.38 -13.01 -3.54
N ALA A 301 56.27 -14.24 -4.06
CA ALA A 301 55.64 -15.35 -3.34
C ALA A 301 56.31 -15.68 -2.00
N ARG A 302 57.64 -15.71 -1.96
CA ARG A 302 58.38 -15.99 -0.70
C ARG A 302 58.18 -14.87 0.31
N HIS A 303 58.17 -13.61 -0.14
CA HIS A 303 57.89 -12.47 0.71
C HIS A 303 56.45 -12.45 1.23
N GLY A 304 55.46 -12.67 0.35
CA GLY A 304 54.04 -12.77 0.71
C GLY A 304 53.79 -13.87 1.74
N LEU A 305 54.41 -15.04 1.55
CA LEU A 305 54.32 -16.14 2.52
C LEU A 305 54.96 -15.78 3.88
N LYS A 306 56.11 -15.09 3.89
CA LYS A 306 56.74 -14.62 5.14
C LYS A 306 55.85 -13.65 5.90
N LEU A 307 55.24 -12.69 5.21
CA LEU A 307 54.29 -11.76 5.82
C LEU A 307 53.06 -12.49 6.34
N TRP A 308 52.52 -13.42 5.55
CA TRP A 308 51.35 -14.21 5.94
C TRP A 308 51.59 -15.09 7.18
N VAL A 309 52.75 -15.74 7.26
CA VAL A 309 53.14 -16.48 8.46
C VAL A 309 53.20 -15.58 9.69
N GLN A 310 53.62 -14.32 9.55
CA GLN A 310 53.57 -13.38 10.65
C GLN A 310 52.12 -13.00 11.01
N ILE A 311 51.24 -12.80 10.02
CA ILE A 311 49.79 -12.57 10.23
C ILE A 311 49.20 -13.71 11.06
N LEU A 312 49.45 -14.96 10.68
CA LEU A 312 48.97 -16.12 11.43
C LEU A 312 49.53 -16.16 12.86
N ARG A 313 50.83 -15.86 13.06
CA ARG A 313 51.42 -15.83 14.41
C ARG A 313 50.77 -14.75 15.28
N GLY A 314 50.56 -13.57 14.72
CA GLY A 314 49.92 -12.46 15.42
C GLY A 314 48.46 -12.77 15.76
N LEU A 315 47.71 -13.39 14.83
CA LEU A 315 46.35 -13.86 15.10
C LEU A 315 46.35 -14.90 16.22
N GLN A 316 47.22 -15.91 16.16
CA GLN A 316 47.31 -16.94 17.19
C GLN A 316 47.57 -16.34 18.59
N GLU A 317 48.43 -15.32 18.67
CA GLU A 317 48.70 -14.64 19.95
C GLU A 317 47.52 -13.79 20.45
N ALA A 318 46.80 -13.13 19.52
CA ALA A 318 45.57 -12.41 19.84
C ALA A 318 44.50 -13.38 20.41
N TYR A 319 44.33 -14.55 19.79
CA TYR A 319 43.38 -15.57 20.25
C TYR A 319 43.73 -16.15 21.62
N LYS A 320 45.02 -16.38 21.92
CA LYS A 320 45.45 -16.77 23.28
C LYS A 320 45.11 -15.71 24.33
N SER A 321 45.08 -14.45 23.93
CA SER A 321 44.74 -13.30 24.78
C SER A 321 43.24 -12.99 24.79
N GLY A 322 42.40 -13.82 24.14
CA GLY A 322 40.95 -13.64 24.06
C GLY A 322 40.47 -12.58 23.07
N LEU A 323 41.37 -12.05 22.22
CA LEU A 323 41.04 -11.05 21.21
C LEU A 323 40.74 -11.72 19.86
N GLN A 324 39.63 -11.33 19.24
CA GLN A 324 39.18 -11.79 17.92
C GLN A 324 38.96 -10.59 17.01
N TYR A 325 39.24 -10.72 15.71
CA TYR A 325 39.02 -9.64 14.76
C TYR A 325 37.72 -9.86 13.98
N GLY A 326 37.47 -11.08 13.50
CA GLY A 326 36.24 -11.51 12.83
C GLY A 326 36.07 -11.05 11.38
N LEU A 327 36.72 -9.95 10.98
CA LEU A 327 36.71 -9.41 9.61
C LEU A 327 38.06 -8.72 9.31
N LEU A 328 39.14 -9.49 9.31
CA LEU A 328 40.47 -8.96 9.01
C LEU A 328 40.57 -8.47 7.55
N SER A 329 41.28 -7.37 7.32
CA SER A 329 41.61 -6.87 5.98
C SER A 329 43.05 -6.35 5.92
N PRO A 330 43.63 -6.14 4.71
CA PRO A 330 44.95 -5.52 4.57
C PRO A 330 45.07 -4.13 5.21
N ASP A 331 43.95 -3.42 5.40
CA ASP A 331 43.91 -2.11 6.06
C ASP A 331 44.09 -2.22 7.58
N ASN A 332 43.83 -3.41 8.16
CA ASN A 332 44.00 -3.73 9.57
C ASN A 332 45.42 -4.22 9.91
N ILE A 333 46.33 -4.29 8.94
CA ILE A 333 47.67 -4.86 9.15
C ILE A 333 48.69 -3.79 8.81
N ALA A 334 49.51 -3.39 9.79
CA ALA A 334 50.61 -2.46 9.59
C ALA A 334 51.93 -3.23 9.51
N VAL A 335 52.76 -2.90 8.52
CA VAL A 335 54.06 -3.53 8.26
C VAL A 335 55.16 -2.47 8.41
N ASP A 336 56.21 -2.78 9.17
CA ASP A 336 57.40 -1.92 9.29
C ASP A 336 58.48 -2.23 8.24
N ALA A 337 59.55 -1.43 8.18
CA ALA A 337 60.67 -1.64 7.24
C ALA A 337 61.46 -2.95 7.47
N ARG A 338 61.26 -3.64 8.60
CA ARG A 338 61.85 -4.94 8.93
C ARG A 338 60.87 -6.09 8.67
N ASN A 339 59.73 -5.80 8.05
CA ASN A 339 58.62 -6.72 7.80
C ASN A 339 57.91 -7.23 9.05
N ASN A 340 58.00 -6.54 10.19
CA ASN A 340 57.21 -6.91 11.37
C ASN A 340 55.79 -6.37 11.23
N ILE A 341 54.82 -7.19 11.59
CA ILE A 341 53.42 -6.79 11.55
C ILE A 341 52.90 -6.28 12.90
N SER A 342 51.87 -5.44 12.87
CA SER A 342 50.94 -5.22 13.98
C SER A 342 49.53 -5.06 13.45
N PHE A 343 48.53 -5.47 14.24
CA PHE A 343 47.15 -5.23 13.90
C PHE A 343 46.71 -3.84 14.31
N LEU A 344 45.86 -3.24 13.49
CA LEU A 344 45.23 -1.94 13.73
C LEU A 344 43.74 -2.12 13.91
N LYS A 345 43.18 -1.42 14.89
CA LYS A 345 41.72 -1.31 15.09
C LYS A 345 41.15 -0.29 14.11
N ARG A 346 40.92 -0.75 12.88
CA ARG A 346 40.37 0.04 11.77
C ARG A 346 39.12 -0.60 11.20
N ARG A 347 38.36 0.19 10.43
CA ARG A 347 37.16 -0.27 9.75
C ARG A 347 37.45 -1.52 8.93
N GLN A 348 36.65 -2.54 9.19
CA GLN A 348 36.74 -3.84 8.55
C GLN A 348 36.07 -3.78 7.17
N SER A 349 36.59 -4.52 6.19
CA SER A 349 36.21 -4.39 4.78
C SER A 349 35.42 -5.62 4.28
N PRO A 350 34.20 -5.44 3.75
CA PRO A 350 33.34 -6.55 3.31
C PRO A 350 33.93 -7.57 2.31
N PRO A 351 34.84 -7.23 1.38
CA PRO A 351 35.39 -8.19 0.41
C PRO A 351 36.17 -9.35 1.05
N TYR A 352 36.66 -9.19 2.28
CA TYR A 352 37.39 -10.21 3.03
C TYR A 352 36.51 -10.99 4.00
N ALA A 353 35.21 -10.66 4.04
CA ALA A 353 34.26 -11.24 4.95
C ALA A 353 33.90 -12.68 4.54
N PRO A 354 33.89 -13.62 5.49
CA PRO A 354 33.34 -14.95 5.26
C PRO A 354 31.83 -14.90 4.97
N PRO A 355 31.27 -15.82 4.15
CA PRO A 355 29.85 -15.83 3.82
C PRO A 355 28.90 -15.93 5.03
N ASP A 356 29.31 -16.63 6.09
CA ASP A 356 28.58 -16.77 7.35
C ASP A 356 28.54 -15.47 8.15
N ILE A 357 29.61 -14.68 8.14
CA ILE A 357 29.63 -13.35 8.78
C ILE A 357 28.75 -12.38 8.01
N VAL A 358 28.76 -12.43 6.67
CA VAL A 358 27.82 -11.68 5.84
C VAL A 358 26.35 -12.05 6.15
N ARG A 359 26.09 -13.30 6.56
CA ARG A 359 24.78 -13.78 7.02
C ARG A 359 24.47 -13.45 8.48
N GLY A 360 25.34 -12.73 9.19
CA GLY A 360 25.11 -12.29 10.57
C GLY A 360 25.45 -13.33 11.64
N ILE A 361 26.17 -14.40 11.30
CA ILE A 361 26.69 -15.36 12.28
C ILE A 361 27.87 -14.72 13.02
N ALA A 362 27.96 -14.92 14.33
CA ALA A 362 29.05 -14.39 15.14
C ALA A 362 30.42 -14.96 14.70
N PRO A 363 31.47 -14.11 14.64
CA PRO A 363 32.80 -14.54 14.24
C PRO A 363 33.45 -15.47 15.26
N ASP A 364 34.32 -16.34 14.77
CA ASP A 364 35.24 -17.17 15.53
C ASP A 364 36.62 -17.22 14.84
N GLU A 365 37.51 -18.08 15.33
CA GLU A 365 38.85 -18.28 14.74
C GLU A 365 38.81 -18.64 13.25
N SER A 366 37.82 -19.42 12.82
CA SER A 366 37.64 -19.78 11.42
C SER A 366 37.33 -18.57 10.52
N ALA A 367 36.67 -17.54 11.06
CA ALA A 367 36.38 -16.30 10.34
C ALA A 367 37.66 -15.53 10.00
N ASP A 368 38.56 -15.37 10.97
CA ASP A 368 39.86 -14.73 10.76
C ASP A 368 40.78 -15.56 9.86
N ILE A 369 40.69 -16.89 9.92
CA ILE A 369 41.37 -17.81 9.01
C ILE A 369 40.94 -17.59 7.56
N TYR A 370 39.63 -17.45 7.32
CA TYR A 370 39.11 -17.17 5.99
C TYR A 370 39.65 -15.85 5.48
N SER A 371 39.52 -14.78 6.27
CA SER A 371 40.05 -13.46 5.90
C SER A 371 41.55 -13.49 5.63
N ALA A 372 42.34 -14.21 6.44
CA ALA A 372 43.77 -14.41 6.20
C ALA A 372 44.05 -15.16 4.89
N GLY A 373 43.23 -16.15 4.51
CA GLY A 373 43.32 -16.84 3.23
C GLY A 373 43.05 -15.91 2.03
N VAL A 374 42.00 -15.08 2.14
CA VAL A 374 41.69 -14.05 1.12
C VAL A 374 42.84 -13.05 0.97
N ILE A 375 43.43 -12.61 2.09
CA ILE A 375 44.59 -11.70 2.08
C ILE A 375 45.80 -12.35 1.40
N LEU A 376 46.09 -13.63 1.69
CA LEU A 376 47.18 -14.34 1.01
C LEU A 376 46.94 -14.45 -0.50
N TYR A 377 45.72 -14.82 -0.89
CA TYR A 377 45.33 -14.87 -2.31
C TYR A 377 45.62 -13.54 -3.00
N GLU A 378 45.09 -12.44 -2.45
CA GLU A 378 45.28 -11.09 -3.03
C GLU A 378 46.74 -10.64 -3.02
N MET A 379 47.51 -10.96 -1.97
CA MET A 379 48.94 -10.65 -1.93
C MET A 379 49.70 -11.32 -3.07
N LEU A 380 49.36 -12.57 -3.40
CA LEU A 380 50.08 -13.36 -4.41
C LEU A 380 49.62 -13.04 -5.84
N THR A 381 48.32 -12.82 -6.05
CA THR A 381 47.76 -12.59 -7.39
C THR A 381 47.67 -11.10 -7.74
N GLY A 382 47.68 -10.21 -6.73
CA GLY A 382 47.43 -8.77 -6.88
C GLY A 382 45.95 -8.42 -7.10
N SER A 383 45.02 -9.38 -7.01
CA SER A 383 43.60 -9.19 -7.26
C SER A 383 42.73 -10.15 -6.44
N LEU A 384 41.47 -9.77 -6.20
CA LEU A 384 40.46 -10.69 -5.65
C LEU A 384 39.68 -11.44 -6.73
N ASN A 385 39.93 -11.15 -8.02
CA ASN A 385 39.31 -11.87 -9.12
C ASN A 385 39.74 -13.35 -9.09
N GLY A 386 38.78 -14.25 -9.34
CA GLY A 386 39.04 -15.69 -9.37
C GLY A 386 39.08 -16.37 -8.00
N ILE A 387 38.88 -15.63 -6.91
CA ILE A 387 38.98 -16.21 -5.56
C ILE A 387 38.01 -17.39 -5.36
N GLY A 388 38.58 -18.53 -4.95
CA GLY A 388 37.82 -19.77 -4.73
C GLY A 388 37.40 -20.50 -6.00
N SER A 389 37.74 -19.99 -7.19
CA SER A 389 37.52 -20.66 -8.48
C SER A 389 38.83 -20.97 -9.23
N GLU A 390 39.86 -20.15 -9.05
CA GLU A 390 41.18 -20.30 -9.67
C GLU A 390 42.23 -20.64 -8.60
N ARG A 391 43.20 -21.48 -8.96
CA ARG A 391 44.31 -21.85 -8.09
C ARG A 391 45.39 -20.77 -8.18
N VAL A 392 45.98 -20.40 -7.05
CA VAL A 392 47.07 -19.41 -7.01
C VAL A 392 48.29 -19.92 -7.79
N ALA A 393 48.56 -21.22 -7.71
CA ALA A 393 49.65 -21.87 -8.45
C ALA A 393 49.47 -21.79 -9.98
N ASP A 394 48.22 -21.75 -10.47
CA ASP A 394 47.93 -21.60 -11.90
C ASP A 394 48.07 -20.14 -12.37
N LEU A 395 47.93 -19.18 -11.45
CA LEU A 395 48.02 -17.74 -11.71
C LEU A 395 49.43 -17.16 -11.50
N VAL A 396 50.27 -17.83 -10.70
CA VAL A 396 51.58 -17.35 -10.26
C VAL A 396 52.61 -18.49 -10.30
N GLU A 397 53.54 -18.43 -11.25
CA GLU A 397 54.53 -19.49 -11.53
C GLU A 397 55.41 -19.88 -10.33
N ASP A 398 55.74 -18.93 -9.45
CA ASP A 398 56.60 -19.16 -8.28
C ASP A 398 55.87 -19.71 -7.03
N VAL A 399 54.56 -19.98 -7.14
CA VAL A 399 53.76 -20.49 -6.02
C VAL A 399 53.65 -22.02 -6.09
N PRO A 400 54.12 -22.75 -5.07
CA PRO A 400 54.05 -24.20 -5.09
C PRO A 400 52.61 -24.70 -4.87
N ASP A 401 52.25 -25.81 -5.51
CA ASP A 401 50.92 -26.45 -5.42
C ASP A 401 50.42 -26.63 -3.98
N TRP A 402 51.32 -26.99 -3.06
CA TRP A 402 50.93 -27.25 -1.67
C TRP A 402 50.44 -25.98 -0.96
N LEU A 403 50.90 -24.80 -1.37
CA LEU A 403 50.46 -23.54 -0.76
C LEU A 403 49.03 -23.22 -1.19
N ASP A 404 48.67 -23.58 -2.42
CA ASP A 404 47.33 -23.44 -2.95
C ASP A 404 46.31 -24.29 -2.17
N GLU A 405 46.68 -25.52 -1.78
CA GLU A 405 45.82 -26.38 -0.94
C GLU A 405 45.45 -25.70 0.40
N ILE A 406 46.42 -25.02 1.02
CA ILE A 406 46.20 -24.26 2.25
C ILE A 406 45.29 -23.08 1.99
N VAL A 407 45.53 -22.29 0.93
CA VAL A 407 44.69 -21.14 0.55
C VAL A 407 43.24 -21.58 0.33
N ILE A 408 43.02 -22.60 -0.49
CA ILE A 408 41.69 -23.15 -0.80
C ILE A 408 40.98 -23.59 0.47
N ARG A 409 41.68 -24.27 1.38
CA ARG A 409 41.08 -24.73 2.64
C ARG A 409 40.71 -23.57 3.57
N CYS A 410 41.51 -22.50 3.62
CA CYS A 410 41.17 -21.29 4.36
C CYS A 410 39.89 -20.61 3.82
N ILE A 411 39.72 -20.53 2.50
CA ILE A 411 38.63 -19.78 1.84
C ILE A 411 37.37 -20.60 1.53
N ARG A 412 37.20 -21.79 2.13
CA ARG A 412 36.00 -22.59 1.92
C ARG A 412 34.76 -21.85 2.44
N LYS A 413 33.67 -21.93 1.66
CA LYS A 413 32.41 -21.23 1.94
C LYS A 413 31.69 -21.77 3.18
N VAL A 414 31.86 -23.07 3.47
CA VAL A 414 31.31 -23.75 4.64
C VAL A 414 32.32 -23.63 5.79
N ARG A 415 31.84 -23.26 6.97
CA ARG A 415 32.67 -22.97 8.15
C ARG A 415 33.43 -24.18 8.66
N GLU A 416 32.74 -25.31 8.72
CA GLU A 416 33.24 -26.58 9.24
C GLU A 416 34.32 -27.19 8.34
N ASP A 417 34.32 -26.82 7.05
CA ASP A 417 35.29 -27.33 6.08
C ASP A 417 36.63 -26.57 6.12
N ARG A 418 36.67 -25.40 6.78
CA ARG A 418 37.89 -24.59 6.95
C ARG A 418 38.82 -25.20 7.99
N TYR A 419 40.03 -24.65 8.12
CA TYR A 419 40.81 -24.87 9.33
C TYR A 419 40.04 -24.35 10.55
N GLN A 420 39.96 -25.17 11.58
CA GLN A 420 39.26 -24.81 12.82
C GLN A 420 40.20 -24.11 13.81
N SER A 421 41.51 -24.19 13.60
CA SER A 421 42.50 -23.43 14.35
C SER A 421 43.70 -23.02 13.50
N ILE A 422 44.33 -21.91 13.86
CA ILE A 422 45.57 -21.42 13.24
C ILE A 422 46.72 -22.40 13.50
N LYS A 423 46.66 -23.14 14.60
CA LYS A 423 47.62 -24.20 14.92
C LYS A 423 47.63 -25.29 13.83
N ASP A 424 46.46 -25.66 13.31
CA ASP A 424 46.34 -26.68 12.26
C ASP A 424 47.00 -26.20 10.96
N ILE A 425 46.89 -24.91 10.64
CA ILE A 425 47.58 -24.30 9.49
C ILE A 425 49.09 -24.45 9.64
N PHE A 426 49.64 -24.20 10.84
CA PHE A 426 51.08 -24.37 11.07
C PHE A 426 51.55 -25.83 10.96
N VAL A 427 50.69 -26.80 11.32
CA VAL A 427 50.97 -28.22 11.13
C VAL A 427 51.05 -28.56 9.64
N ASP A 428 50.08 -28.11 8.85
CA ASP A 428 50.06 -28.36 7.41
C ASP A 428 51.22 -27.64 6.70
N LEU A 429 51.52 -26.38 7.07
CA LEU A 429 52.68 -25.65 6.56
C LEU A 429 54.00 -26.42 6.76
N LYS A 430 54.18 -27.08 7.91
CA LYS A 430 55.39 -27.84 8.22
C LYS A 430 55.43 -29.20 7.52
N THR A 431 54.29 -29.87 7.41
CA THR A 431 54.18 -31.21 6.82
C THR A 431 54.28 -31.13 5.30
N LEU A 432 53.53 -30.23 4.68
CA LEU A 432 53.47 -30.09 3.22
C LEU A 432 54.74 -29.48 2.62
N SER A 433 55.42 -28.58 3.34
CA SER A 433 56.72 -28.04 2.88
C SER A 433 57.85 -29.06 2.93
N LYS A 434 57.79 -30.07 3.83
CA LYS A 434 58.81 -31.12 3.96
C LYS A 434 58.53 -32.35 3.09
N GLY A 435 57.26 -32.73 2.95
CA GLY A 435 56.86 -33.94 2.23
C GLY A 435 57.21 -33.93 0.74
N ARG A 436 57.56 -32.77 0.17
CA ARG A 436 57.96 -32.62 -1.24
C ARG A 436 59.44 -32.32 -1.48
N THR A 437 60.17 -31.79 -0.49
CA THR A 437 61.64 -31.72 -0.60
C THR A 437 62.28 -33.11 -0.67
N ASP A 438 61.60 -34.12 -0.12
CA ASP A 438 62.05 -35.51 -0.15
C ASP A 438 61.59 -36.27 -1.43
N SER A 439 60.60 -35.75 -2.18
CA SER A 439 60.12 -36.37 -3.43
C SER A 439 60.82 -35.85 -4.70
N ASP A 440 61.50 -34.71 -4.61
CA ASP A 440 62.21 -34.07 -5.73
C ASP A 440 63.71 -34.47 -5.81
N ASN A 441 64.20 -35.30 -4.89
CA ASN A 441 65.52 -35.93 -5.00
C ASN A 441 65.35 -37.37 -5.52
N PRO A 442 65.92 -37.74 -6.69
CA PRO A 442 65.95 -39.12 -7.10
C PRO A 442 66.82 -39.93 -6.12
N PRO A 443 66.48 -41.20 -5.84
CA PRO A 443 67.38 -42.08 -5.08
C PRO A 443 68.71 -42.22 -5.83
N GLU A 444 69.82 -42.06 -5.11
CA GLU A 444 71.20 -42.26 -5.60
C GLU A 444 71.43 -43.62 -6.27
#